data_AF-A0A7S4CST7-F1
#
_entry.id   AF-A0A7S4CST7-F1
#
_cell.length_a   1.000
_cell.length_b   1.000
_cell.length_c   1.000
_cell.angle_alpha   90.00
_cell.angle_beta   90.00
_cell.angle_gamma   90.00
#
_symmetry.space_group_name_H-M   'P 1'
#
loop_
_entity.id
_entity.type
_entity.pdbx_description
1 polymer ?
#
loop_
_entity_poly.entity_id
_entity_poly.type
_entity_poly.pdbx_seq_one_letter_code
_entity_poly.pdbx_strand_id
1 'polypeptide(L)'
;YVITWTSSKTQIYELPTGGAAEMDEGENIMFFARKEQCLALGAQLRTAFKPRIDDFKIYRMFPNGEVQYLHPKDGVFPEKVNAGRTQANHNARNIGSNVNPSEIKFSGNAPQDI
;
A
#
# COMPACT_ATOMS: atom_id res chain seq x y z
N TYR A 1 2.39 9.24 8.03
CA TYR A 1 2.93 8.03 7.36
C TYR A 1 4.34 8.32 6.93
N VAL A 2 5.18 7.30 6.91
CA VAL A 2 6.60 7.42 6.56
C VAL A 2 6.90 6.42 5.47
N ILE A 3 7.66 6.82 4.47
CA ILE A 3 8.22 5.92 3.46
C ILE A 3 9.74 6.03 3.52
N THR A 4 10.42 4.89 3.49
CA THR A 4 11.88 4.79 3.34
C THR A 4 12.21 4.01 2.08
N TRP A 5 13.31 4.35 1.41
CA TRP A 5 13.79 3.66 0.21
C TRP A 5 15.29 3.88 0.03
N THR A 6 15.96 3.00 -0.73
CA THR A 6 17.38 3.18 -1.04
C THR A 6 17.56 3.64 -2.49
N SER A 7 18.25 4.76 -2.69
CA SER A 7 18.63 5.22 -4.02
C SER A 7 20.10 4.93 -4.30
N SER A 8 20.42 4.52 -5.52
CA SER A 8 21.81 4.29 -5.95
C SER A 8 22.54 5.56 -6.38
N LYS A 9 21.83 6.69 -6.47
CA LYS A 9 22.37 7.99 -6.89
C LYS A 9 21.45 9.12 -6.47
N THR A 10 21.99 10.33 -6.39
CA THR A 10 21.19 11.53 -6.26
C THR A 10 20.41 11.80 -7.55
N GLN A 11 19.09 11.97 -7.45
CA GLN A 11 18.23 12.21 -8.62
C GLN A 11 16.90 12.88 -8.23
N ILE A 12 16.29 13.57 -9.20
CA ILE A 12 15.03 14.29 -8.98
C ILE A 12 13.83 13.34 -9.11
N TYR A 13 12.84 13.52 -8.25
CA TYR A 13 11.54 12.84 -8.29
C TYR A 13 10.40 13.83 -8.05
N GLU A 14 9.22 13.50 -8.56
CA GLU A 14 8.03 14.33 -8.31
C GLU A 14 7.36 13.93 -7.00
N LEU A 15 6.88 14.93 -6.26
CA LEU A 15 6.14 14.69 -5.05
C LEU A 15 4.65 14.42 -5.37
N PRO A 16 4.02 13.40 -4.76
CA PRO A 16 2.57 13.20 -4.86
C PRO A 16 1.72 14.38 -4.36
N THR A 17 2.34 15.28 -3.58
CA THR A 17 1.73 16.51 -3.07
C THR A 17 1.94 17.72 -3.98
N GLY A 18 2.62 17.54 -5.12
CA GLY A 18 2.99 18.59 -6.05
C GLY A 18 4.43 19.09 -5.84
N GLY A 19 5.08 19.43 -6.95
CA GLY A 19 6.48 19.87 -6.99
C GLY A 19 7.45 18.71 -7.26
N ALA A 20 8.74 19.05 -7.30
CA ALA A 20 9.83 18.11 -7.44
C ALA A 20 10.78 18.22 -6.25
N ALA A 21 11.35 17.10 -5.84
CA ALA A 21 12.36 17.01 -4.80
C ALA A 21 13.56 16.22 -5.33
N GLU A 22 14.70 16.41 -4.70
CA GLU A 22 15.91 15.63 -4.97
C GLU A 22 16.01 14.55 -3.88
N MET A 23 16.21 13.28 -4.28
CA MET A 23 16.51 12.21 -3.35
C MET A 23 18.03 12.06 -3.24
N ASP A 24 18.52 11.76 -2.06
CA ASP A 24 19.95 11.56 -1.80
C ASP A 24 20.39 10.15 -2.21
N GLU A 25 21.67 9.97 -2.47
CA GLU A 25 22.26 8.62 -2.60
C GLU A 25 22.26 7.92 -1.23
N GLY A 26 21.80 6.66 -1.19
CA GLY A 26 21.65 5.89 0.04
C GLY A 26 20.20 5.84 0.55
N GLU A 27 20.05 5.71 1.86
CA GLU A 27 18.74 5.53 2.50
C GLU A 27 18.02 6.86 2.71
N ASN A 28 16.84 6.98 2.11
CA ASN A 28 16.00 8.16 2.14
C ASN A 28 14.79 7.94 3.05
N ILE A 29 14.28 9.02 3.63
CA ILE A 29 13.06 9.03 4.44
C ILE A 29 12.17 10.20 4.07
N MET A 30 10.88 9.96 3.95
CA MET A 30 9.90 11.02 3.71
C MET A 30 8.60 10.81 4.50
N PHE A 31 8.06 11.92 5.00
CA PHE A 31 6.81 11.98 5.75
C PHE A 31 5.65 12.45 4.89
N PHE A 32 4.55 11.71 4.93
CA PHE A 32 3.29 12.03 4.23
C PHE A 32 2.09 11.98 5.16
N ALA A 33 1.06 12.77 4.85
CA ALA A 33 -0.18 12.80 5.62
C ALA A 33 -1.04 11.55 5.37
N ARG A 34 -1.03 11.00 4.15
CA ARG A 34 -1.88 9.87 3.75
C ARG A 34 -1.08 8.66 3.25
N LYS A 35 -1.60 7.45 3.48
CA LYS A 35 -1.01 6.20 2.98
C LYS A 35 -0.95 6.16 1.45
N GLU A 36 -1.98 6.69 0.79
CA GLU A 36 -2.09 6.73 -0.67
C GLU A 36 -0.91 7.47 -1.32
N GLN A 37 -0.46 8.57 -0.72
CA GLN A 37 0.70 9.34 -1.19
C GLN A 37 1.98 8.50 -1.15
N CYS A 38 2.20 7.74 -0.06
CA CYS A 38 3.33 6.81 0.03
C CYS A 38 3.27 5.72 -1.05
N LEU A 39 2.08 5.17 -1.33
CA LEU A 39 1.89 4.15 -2.37
C LEU A 39 2.11 4.73 -3.78
N ALA A 40 1.65 5.96 -4.03
CA ALA A 40 1.88 6.65 -5.29
C ALA A 40 3.38 6.89 -5.53
N LEU A 41 4.11 7.37 -4.51
CA LEU A 41 5.57 7.51 -4.60
C LEU A 41 6.24 6.14 -4.82
N GLY A 42 5.83 5.10 -4.08
CA GLY A 42 6.34 3.74 -4.27
C GLY A 42 6.13 3.21 -5.70
N ALA A 43 4.98 3.49 -6.32
CA ALA A 43 4.72 3.13 -7.71
C ALA A 43 5.65 3.89 -8.68
N GLN A 44 5.88 5.18 -8.44
CA GLN A 44 6.81 5.98 -9.22
C GLN A 44 8.25 5.46 -9.08
N LEU A 45 8.70 5.15 -7.85
CA LEU A 45 10.02 4.58 -7.54
C LEU A 45 10.30 3.29 -8.33
N ARG A 46 9.27 2.45 -8.52
CA ARG A 46 9.37 1.18 -9.26
C ARG A 46 9.31 1.33 -10.79
N THR A 47 8.62 2.36 -11.29
CA THR A 47 8.28 2.48 -12.73
C THR A 47 9.10 3.52 -13.47
N ALA A 48 9.36 4.67 -12.85
CA ALA A 48 9.99 5.83 -13.49
C ALA A 48 11.52 5.80 -13.43
N PHE A 49 12.11 5.07 -12.48
CA PHE A 49 13.55 5.08 -12.24
C PHE A 49 14.26 3.84 -12.80
N LYS A 50 15.51 4.07 -13.23
CA LYS A 50 16.48 3.04 -13.64
C LYS A 50 17.79 3.30 -12.89
N PRO A 51 18.26 2.41 -12.01
CA PRO A 51 17.67 1.11 -11.63
C PRO A 51 16.32 1.23 -10.90
N ARG A 52 15.52 0.15 -10.92
CA ARG A 52 14.24 0.12 -10.21
C ARG A 52 14.47 0.12 -8.70
N ILE A 53 13.71 0.94 -7.99
CA ILE A 53 13.76 1.03 -6.53
C ILE A 53 12.58 0.22 -5.98
N ASP A 54 12.84 -1.05 -5.69
CA ASP A 54 11.84 -2.01 -5.22
C ASP A 54 11.94 -2.27 -3.70
N ASP A 55 12.83 -1.62 -2.96
CA ASP A 55 13.12 -1.92 -1.55
C ASP A 55 12.41 -0.98 -0.54
N PHE A 56 11.46 -0.18 -1.05
CA PHE A 56 10.77 0.81 -0.25
C PHE A 56 9.87 0.18 0.83
N LYS A 57 9.79 0.86 1.97
CA LYS A 57 9.05 0.42 3.16
C LYS A 57 8.14 1.54 3.63
N ILE A 58 6.90 1.22 3.98
CA ILE A 58 5.91 2.19 4.47
C ILE A 58 5.55 1.88 5.92
N TYR A 59 5.57 2.92 6.74
CA TYR A 59 5.23 2.88 8.15
C TYR A 59 4.11 3.87 8.48
N ARG A 60 3.31 3.54 9.50
CA ARG A 60 2.40 4.47 10.16
C ARG A 60 3.01 4.85 11.50
N MET A 61 3.28 6.14 11.66
CA MET A 61 3.70 6.73 12.92
C MET A 61 2.46 7.29 13.62
N PHE A 62 2.24 6.88 14.85
CA PHE A 62 1.15 7.36 15.69
C PHE A 62 1.61 8.55 16.55
N PRO A 63 0.68 9.42 17.02
CA PRO A 63 1.03 10.57 17.86
C PRO A 63 1.71 10.20 19.19
N ASN A 64 1.51 8.97 19.67
CA ASN A 64 2.16 8.43 20.87
C ASN A 64 3.62 7.98 20.63
N GLY A 65 4.13 8.09 19.40
CA GLY A 65 5.48 7.65 19.01
C GLY A 65 5.58 6.19 18.57
N GLU A 66 4.49 5.42 18.60
CA GLU A 66 4.48 4.05 18.10
C GLU A 66 4.60 4.02 16.57
N VAL A 67 5.42 3.11 16.05
CA VAL A 67 5.62 2.92 14.61
C VAL A 67 5.13 1.54 14.20
N GLN A 68 4.10 1.51 13.35
CA GLN A 68 3.55 0.31 12.76
C GLN A 68 4.08 0.12 11.33
N TYR A 69 4.71 -1.02 11.05
CA TYR A 69 5.09 -1.41 9.70
C TYR A 69 3.86 -1.81 8.87
N LEU A 70 3.69 -1.23 7.69
CA LEU A 70 2.49 -1.42 6.85
C LEU A 70 2.76 -2.11 5.51
N HIS A 71 3.87 -1.83 4.85
CA HIS A 71 4.13 -2.34 3.50
C HIS A 71 5.63 -2.47 3.21
N PRO A 72 6.08 -3.54 2.55
CA PRO A 72 5.35 -4.80 2.29
C PRO A 72 5.08 -5.59 3.58
N LYS A 73 3.81 -5.95 3.87
CA LYS A 73 3.37 -6.48 5.18
C LYS A 73 4.16 -7.71 5.65
N ASP A 74 4.47 -8.61 4.72
CA ASP A 74 5.17 -9.87 4.94
C ASP A 74 6.57 -9.88 4.28
N GLY A 75 7.13 -8.71 3.97
CA GLY A 75 8.42 -8.57 3.27
C GLY A 75 8.37 -8.92 1.78
N VAL A 76 7.26 -9.50 1.30
CA VAL A 76 7.01 -9.80 -0.10
C VAL A 76 5.94 -8.87 -0.62
N PHE A 77 6.13 -8.32 -1.82
CA PHE A 77 5.11 -7.48 -2.46
C PHE A 77 3.76 -8.21 -2.59
N PRO A 78 2.63 -7.52 -2.42
CA PRO A 78 1.30 -8.13 -2.49
C PRO A 78 1.01 -8.77 -3.85
N GLU A 79 1.62 -8.29 -4.93
CA GLU A 79 1.46 -8.84 -6.28
C GLU A 79 2.07 -10.26 -6.43
N LYS A 80 3.03 -10.63 -5.58
CA LYS A 80 3.68 -11.95 -5.62
C LYS A 80 3.05 -12.88 -4.58
N VAL A 81 2.70 -14.11 -4.97
CA VAL A 81 2.16 -15.13 -4.07
C VAL A 81 3.17 -15.51 -2.97
N ASN A 82 2.67 -15.72 -1.76
CA ASN A 82 3.46 -16.15 -0.60
C ASN A 82 2.67 -17.22 0.20
N ALA A 83 3.31 -18.31 0.58
CA ALA A 83 2.67 -19.47 1.20
C ALA A 83 2.09 -19.19 2.59
N GLY A 84 2.58 -18.16 3.30
CA GLY A 84 2.09 -17.77 4.62
C GLY A 84 0.81 -16.92 4.62
N ARG A 85 0.25 -16.57 3.45
CA ARG A 85 -0.95 -15.73 3.35
C ARG A 85 -2.20 -16.57 3.48
N THR A 86 -3.09 -16.17 4.39
CA THR A 86 -4.42 -16.76 4.51
C THR A 86 -5.41 -16.05 3.59
N GLN A 87 -6.35 -16.81 3.05
CA GLN A 87 -7.47 -16.24 2.31
C GLN A 87 -8.42 -15.57 3.31
N ALA A 88 -8.63 -14.26 3.17
CA ALA A 88 -9.53 -13.48 4.00
C ALA A 88 -10.65 -12.89 3.14
N ASN A 89 -11.86 -12.81 3.69
CA ASN A 89 -13.06 -12.26 3.03
C ASN A 89 -13.34 -12.86 1.64
N HIS A 90 -13.21 -14.19 1.53
CA HIS A 90 -13.54 -14.91 0.31
C HIS A 90 -14.92 -15.56 0.44
N ASN A 91 -15.81 -15.20 -0.48
CA ASN A 91 -17.10 -15.86 -0.64
C ASN A 91 -16.97 -16.95 -1.69
N ALA A 92 -17.25 -18.19 -1.32
CA ALA A 92 -17.15 -19.36 -2.20
C ALA A 92 -18.35 -19.46 -3.17
N ARG A 93 -18.64 -18.38 -3.89
CA ARG A 93 -19.70 -18.28 -4.90
C ARG A 93 -19.36 -17.25 -5.98
N ASN A 94 -20.10 -17.27 -7.08
CA ASN A 94 -19.97 -16.24 -8.12
C ASN A 94 -20.78 -14.97 -7.74
N ILE A 95 -20.51 -13.85 -8.42
CA ILE A 95 -21.15 -12.54 -8.16
C ILE A 95 -22.67 -12.59 -8.43
N GLY A 96 -23.11 -13.36 -9.43
CA GLY A 96 -24.53 -13.48 -9.78
C GLY A 96 -25.34 -14.33 -8.79
N SER A 97 -24.68 -15.07 -7.90
CA SER A 97 -25.30 -15.88 -6.86
C SER A 97 -25.40 -15.15 -5.51
N ASN A 98 -25.24 -13.82 -5.49
CA ASN A 98 -25.56 -13.03 -4.29
C ASN A 98 -27.07 -13.07 -4.02
N VAL A 99 -27.44 -13.11 -2.74
CA VAL A 99 -28.84 -13.12 -2.31
C VAL A 99 -29.57 -11.86 -2.75
N ASN A 100 -30.87 -11.95 -3.01
CA ASN A 100 -31.63 -10.76 -3.38
C ASN A 100 -31.79 -9.85 -2.15
N PRO A 101 -31.66 -8.52 -2.28
CA PRO A 101 -31.91 -7.59 -1.18
C PRO A 101 -33.31 -7.74 -0.55
N SER A 102 -34.27 -8.27 -1.31
CA SER A 102 -35.63 -8.52 -0.83
C SER A 102 -35.73 -9.65 0.20
N GLU A 103 -34.83 -10.62 0.14
CA GLU A 103 -34.83 -11.80 1.03
C GLU A 103 -34.21 -11.47 2.39
N ILE A 104 -33.37 -10.44 2.46
CA ILE A 104 -32.61 -10.07 3.65
C ILE A 104 -33.02 -8.70 4.22
N LYS A 105 -34.23 -8.24 3.91
CA LYS A 105 -34.75 -6.95 4.42
C LYS A 105 -34.72 -6.90 5.94
N PHE A 106 -34.34 -5.74 6.48
CA PHE A 106 -34.28 -5.47 7.92
C PHE A 106 -33.32 -6.38 8.73
N SER A 107 -32.47 -7.17 8.07
CA SER A 107 -31.48 -8.02 8.73
C SER A 107 -30.24 -7.25 9.20
N GLY A 108 -30.02 -6.03 8.69
CA GLY A 108 -28.80 -5.25 8.93
C GLY A 108 -27.58 -5.71 8.10
N ASN A 109 -27.72 -6.81 7.37
CA ASN A 109 -26.66 -7.36 6.52
C ASN A 109 -26.81 -6.90 5.07
N ALA A 110 -25.69 -6.83 4.34
CA ALA A 110 -25.72 -6.56 2.91
C ALA A 110 -25.67 -7.86 2.09
N PRO A 111 -26.18 -7.86 0.85
CA PRO A 111 -26.21 -9.05 -0.02
C PRO A 111 -24.85 -9.70 -0.27
N GLN A 112 -23.76 -8.93 -0.21
CA GLN A 112 -22.41 -9.45 -0.37
C GLN A 112 -21.86 -10.13 0.90
N ASP A 113 -22.49 -9.92 2.06
CA ASP A 113 -22.02 -10.44 3.35
C ASP A 113 -22.65 -11.80 3.68
N ILE A 114 -23.77 -12.14 3.04
CA ILE A 114 -24.52 -13.40 3.19
C ILE A 114 -24.41 -14.17 1.91
#